data_AF-A0A3A9BGS3-F1
#
_entry.id   AF-A0A3A9BGS3-F1
#
_cell.length_a   1.000
_cell.length_b   1.000
_cell.length_c   1.000
_cell.angle_alpha   90.00
_cell.angle_beta   90.00
_cell.angle_gamma   90.00
#
_symmetry.space_group_name_H-M   'P 1'
#
loop_
_entity.id
_entity.type
_entity.pdbx_description
1 polymer ?
#
loop_
_entity_poly.entity_id
_entity_poly.type
_entity_poly.pdbx_seq_one_letter_code
_entity_poly.pdbx_strand_id
1 'polypeptide(L)'
;MNNYVIRKLKEGRVNAKLKQSEVASKIGIKPNTLSNYENGVSEPDIDTFCALCDIYNLNPSDILNEAYGLSVQGSNFTIKPSEIKHIEKYRLLDQHGKEMTDFVLNKEYDRCQAIQQEKVATLSKKPTRPIPTAAHADDYIHAPDDLKQLEEDIMDDENF
;
A
#
# COMPACT_ATOMS: atom_id res chain seq x y z
N MET A 1 -30.86 -4.21 -9.56
CA MET A 1 -29.50 -3.80 -9.12
C MET A 1 -28.83 -4.89 -8.32
N ASN A 2 -27.49 -5.00 -8.38
CA ASN A 2 -26.75 -5.97 -7.59
C ASN A 2 -26.82 -5.67 -6.08
N ASN A 3 -27.04 -6.69 -5.24
CA ASN A 3 -27.19 -6.55 -3.78
C ASN A 3 -25.97 -5.94 -3.09
N TYR A 4 -24.75 -6.20 -3.60
CA TYR A 4 -23.53 -5.61 -3.08
C TYR A 4 -23.53 -4.08 -3.28
N VAL A 5 -23.91 -3.62 -4.47
CA VAL A 5 -23.98 -2.18 -4.82
C VAL A 5 -25.01 -1.47 -3.94
N ILE A 6 -26.20 -2.05 -3.79
CA ILE A 6 -27.27 -1.50 -2.93
C ILE A 6 -26.76 -1.29 -1.51
N ARG A 7 -26.14 -2.33 -0.95
CA ARG A 7 -25.58 -2.29 0.40
C ARG A 7 -24.48 -1.23 0.52
N LYS A 8 -23.58 -1.13 -0.44
CA LYS A 8 -22.49 -0.14 -0.42
C LYS A 8 -22.96 1.30 -0.51
N LEU A 9 -23.95 1.59 -1.34
CA LEU A 9 -24.54 2.94 -1.40
C LEU A 9 -25.20 3.31 -0.06
N LYS A 10 -25.92 2.38 0.56
CA LYS A 10 -26.56 2.60 1.87
C LYS A 10 -25.54 2.77 2.99
N GLU A 11 -24.52 1.92 3.05
CA GLU A 11 -23.38 2.03 3.98
C GLU A 11 -22.67 3.38 3.80
N GLY A 12 -22.35 3.75 2.56
CA GLY A 12 -21.71 5.02 2.22
C GLY A 12 -22.49 6.23 2.72
N ARG A 13 -23.81 6.26 2.48
CA ARG A 13 -24.68 7.32 2.98
C ARG A 13 -24.67 7.41 4.51
N VAL A 14 -24.80 6.27 5.19
CA VAL A 14 -24.83 6.22 6.67
C VAL A 14 -23.48 6.67 7.25
N ASN A 15 -22.37 6.24 6.66
CA ASN A 15 -21.02 6.64 7.07
C ASN A 15 -20.77 8.14 6.86
N ALA A 16 -21.31 8.70 5.77
CA ALA A 16 -21.33 10.15 5.53
C ALA A 16 -22.30 10.91 6.45
N LYS A 17 -23.07 10.21 7.29
CA LYS A 17 -24.09 10.77 8.19
C LYS A 17 -25.16 11.60 7.48
N LEU A 18 -25.49 11.23 6.24
CA LEU A 18 -26.47 11.94 5.41
C LEU A 18 -27.83 11.24 5.42
N LYS A 19 -28.90 12.04 5.38
CA LYS A 19 -30.25 11.57 5.11
C LYS A 19 -30.47 11.38 3.62
N GLN A 20 -31.39 10.49 3.25
CA GLN A 20 -31.75 10.28 1.83
C GLN A 20 -32.21 11.58 1.16
N SER A 21 -33.00 12.40 1.85
CA SER A 21 -33.46 13.69 1.34
C SER A 21 -32.33 14.68 1.07
N GLU A 22 -31.27 14.67 1.88
CA GLU A 22 -30.11 15.56 1.73
C GLU A 22 -29.31 15.18 0.49
N VAL A 23 -29.02 13.89 0.31
CA VAL A 23 -28.30 13.40 -0.87
C VAL A 23 -29.11 13.62 -2.14
N ALA A 24 -30.41 13.31 -2.09
CA ALA A 24 -31.29 13.52 -3.24
C ALA A 24 -31.31 14.99 -3.68
N SER A 25 -31.33 15.91 -2.72
CA SER A 25 -31.25 17.36 -2.99
C SER A 25 -29.91 17.77 -3.60
N LYS A 26 -28.80 17.18 -3.13
CA LYS A 26 -27.46 17.46 -3.67
C LYS A 26 -27.28 17.04 -5.13
N ILE A 27 -27.88 15.93 -5.53
CA ILE A 27 -27.75 15.37 -6.90
C ILE A 27 -28.90 15.86 -7.81
N GLY A 28 -29.92 16.52 -7.25
CA GLY A 28 -31.06 17.00 -8.03
C GLY A 28 -32.08 15.91 -8.39
N ILE A 29 -32.17 14.84 -7.59
CA ILE A 29 -33.14 13.76 -7.77
C ILE A 29 -34.24 13.82 -6.70
N LYS A 30 -35.35 13.12 -6.92
CA LYS A 30 -36.42 13.02 -5.91
C LYS A 30 -35.97 12.11 -4.76
N PRO A 31 -36.33 12.40 -3.49
CA PRO A 31 -35.99 11.53 -2.35
C PRO A 31 -36.46 10.07 -2.52
N ASN A 32 -37.62 9.86 -3.15
CA ASN A 32 -38.13 8.53 -3.45
C ASN A 32 -37.25 7.77 -4.45
N THR A 33 -36.63 8.47 -5.40
CA THR A 33 -35.69 7.88 -6.37
C THR A 33 -34.46 7.31 -5.66
N LEU A 34 -33.89 8.04 -4.70
CA LEU A 34 -32.77 7.54 -3.92
C LEU A 34 -33.17 6.35 -3.04
N SER A 35 -34.37 6.40 -2.44
CA SER A 35 -34.92 5.25 -1.70
C SER A 35 -35.05 4.02 -2.60
N ASN A 36 -35.52 4.18 -3.84
CA ASN A 36 -35.62 3.09 -4.80
C ASN A 36 -34.25 2.50 -5.16
N TYR A 37 -33.21 3.33 -5.29
CA TYR A 37 -31.84 2.84 -5.47
C TYR A 37 -31.35 2.02 -4.26
N GLU A 38 -31.54 2.53 -3.05
CA GLU A 38 -31.14 1.84 -1.81
C GLU A 38 -31.97 0.60 -1.47
N ASN A 39 -33.07 0.37 -2.18
CA ASN A 39 -33.90 -0.83 -2.07
C ASN A 39 -33.85 -1.71 -3.34
N GLY A 40 -33.06 -1.33 -4.34
CA GLY A 40 -32.91 -2.09 -5.59
C GLY A 40 -34.11 -2.07 -6.55
N VAL A 41 -35.09 -1.20 -6.32
CA VAL A 41 -36.31 -1.06 -7.15
C VAL A 41 -35.97 -0.43 -8.50
N SER A 42 -35.04 0.51 -8.53
CA SER A 42 -34.52 1.12 -9.76
C SER A 42 -32.99 1.18 -9.71
N GLU A 43 -32.38 1.42 -10.86
CA GLU A 43 -30.93 1.58 -11.01
C GLU A 43 -30.60 3.04 -11.36
N PRO A 44 -29.58 3.65 -10.74
CA PRO A 44 -29.06 4.94 -11.18
C PRO A 44 -28.35 4.78 -12.52
N ASP A 45 -28.37 5.83 -13.35
CA ASP A 45 -27.45 5.90 -14.48
C ASP A 45 -26.00 6.05 -14.00
N ILE A 46 -25.05 5.95 -14.93
CA ILE A 46 -23.62 5.98 -14.58
C ILE A 46 -23.21 7.31 -13.96
N ASP A 47 -23.77 8.43 -14.41
CA ASP A 47 -23.45 9.76 -13.91
C ASP A 47 -23.95 9.94 -12.47
N THR A 48 -25.20 9.51 -12.20
CA THR A 48 -25.80 9.51 -10.87
C THR A 48 -25.05 8.57 -9.93
N PHE A 49 -24.66 7.40 -10.40
CA PHE A 49 -23.87 6.44 -9.61
C PHE A 49 -22.51 7.02 -9.21
N CYS A 50 -21.78 7.64 -10.15
CA CYS A 50 -20.52 8.31 -9.87
C CYS A 50 -20.71 9.47 -8.88
N ALA A 51 -21.73 10.32 -9.07
CA ALA A 51 -22.03 11.42 -8.14
C ALA A 51 -22.36 10.93 -6.72
N LEU A 52 -23.09 9.81 -6.58
CA LEU A 52 -23.34 9.17 -5.30
C LEU A 52 -22.03 8.69 -4.66
N CYS A 53 -21.18 8.02 -5.42
CA CYS A 53 -19.89 7.54 -4.94
C CYS A 53 -19.00 8.69 -4.45
N ASP A 54 -18.96 9.80 -5.18
CA ASP A 54 -18.20 11.00 -4.80
C ASP A 54 -18.68 11.58 -3.46
N ILE A 55 -20.01 11.71 -3.28
CA ILE A 55 -20.60 12.21 -2.01
C ILE A 55 -20.27 11.28 -0.85
N TYR A 56 -20.18 9.97 -1.11
CA TYR A 56 -19.94 8.94 -0.11
C TYR A 56 -18.45 8.62 0.09
N ASN A 57 -17.56 9.28 -0.66
CA ASN A 57 -16.12 8.97 -0.69
C ASN A 57 -15.84 7.48 -0.97
N LEU A 58 -16.56 6.91 -1.94
CA LEU A 58 -16.42 5.54 -2.40
C LEU A 58 -15.75 5.54 -3.77
N ASN A 59 -14.96 4.50 -4.06
CA ASN A 59 -14.41 4.29 -5.39
C ASN A 59 -15.42 3.51 -6.27
N PRO A 60 -15.95 4.10 -7.36
CA PRO A 60 -16.90 3.43 -8.24
C PRO A 60 -16.34 2.13 -8.84
N SER A 61 -15.05 2.12 -9.21
CA SER A 61 -14.40 0.95 -9.81
C SER A 61 -14.39 -0.22 -8.84
N ASP A 62 -13.98 0.00 -7.59
CA ASP A 62 -13.92 -1.06 -6.57
C ASP A 62 -15.30 -1.71 -6.34
N ILE A 63 -16.37 -0.89 -6.30
CA ILE A 63 -17.73 -1.39 -6.13
C ILE A 63 -18.17 -2.23 -7.32
N LEU A 64 -17.93 -1.76 -8.55
CA LEU A 64 -18.35 -2.44 -9.76
C LEU A 64 -17.54 -3.72 -10.00
N ASN A 65 -16.25 -3.72 -9.68
CA ASN A 65 -15.38 -4.89 -9.75
C ASN A 65 -15.86 -5.99 -8.80
N GLU A 66 -16.13 -5.65 -7.54
CA GLU A 66 -16.60 -6.61 -6.55
C GLU A 66 -18.01 -7.11 -6.87
N ALA A 67 -18.89 -6.23 -7.34
CA ALA A 67 -20.27 -6.59 -7.67
C ALA A 67 -20.38 -7.48 -8.92
N TYR A 68 -19.63 -7.18 -9.98
CA TYR A 68 -19.83 -7.76 -11.31
C TYR A 68 -18.63 -8.56 -11.83
N GLY A 69 -17.52 -8.62 -11.08
CA GLY A 69 -16.30 -9.31 -11.51
C GLY A 69 -15.65 -8.64 -12.71
N LEU A 70 -15.86 -7.33 -12.90
CA LEU A 70 -15.20 -6.58 -13.96
C LEU A 70 -13.70 -6.55 -13.64
N SER A 71 -12.88 -7.07 -14.54
CA SER A 71 -11.44 -6.91 -14.43
C SER A 71 -11.10 -5.44 -14.71
N VAL A 72 -10.41 -4.78 -13.77
CA VAL A 72 -9.86 -3.45 -14.03
C VAL A 72 -8.82 -3.60 -15.13
N GLN A 73 -9.12 -3.07 -16.32
CA GLN A 73 -8.09 -2.85 -17.32
C GLN A 73 -7.06 -1.88 -16.72
N GLY A 74 -5.89 -2.39 -16.34
CA GLY A 74 -4.81 -1.60 -15.72
C GLY A 74 -4.31 -2.13 -14.37
N SER A 75 -5.01 -3.03 -13.70
CA SER A 75 -4.40 -3.78 -12.60
C SER A 75 -3.55 -4.92 -13.19
N ASN A 76 -2.25 -4.96 -12.92
CA ASN A 76 -1.35 -6.06 -13.30
C ASN A 76 -1.67 -7.40 -12.59
N PHE A 77 -2.86 -7.55 -12.04
CA PHE A 77 -3.30 -8.68 -11.24
C PHE A 77 -4.28 -9.53 -12.05
N THR A 78 -3.73 -10.46 -12.83
CA THR A 78 -4.53 -11.50 -13.51
C THR A 78 -4.48 -12.77 -12.67
N ILE A 79 -5.63 -13.19 -12.13
CA ILE A 79 -5.75 -14.44 -11.38
C ILE A 79 -5.52 -15.61 -12.35
N LYS A 80 -4.50 -16.44 -12.07
CA LYS A 80 -4.22 -17.63 -12.87
C LYS A 80 -5.26 -18.72 -12.58
N PRO A 81 -5.56 -19.60 -13.55
CA PRO A 81 -6.49 -20.71 -13.32
C PRO A 81 -6.11 -21.64 -12.14
N SER A 82 -4.81 -21.77 -11.85
CA SER A 82 -4.33 -22.53 -10.69
C SER A 82 -4.69 -21.89 -9.34
N GLU A 83 -4.83 -20.56 -9.29
CA GLU A 83 -5.18 -19.80 -8.08
C GLU A 83 -6.68 -19.85 -7.81
N ILE A 84 -7.51 -19.95 -8.85
CA ILE A 84 -8.96 -20.15 -8.73
C ILE A 84 -9.29 -21.36 -7.85
N LYS A 85 -8.57 -22.48 -8.03
CA LYS A 85 -8.75 -23.69 -7.21
C LYS A 85 -8.50 -23.45 -5.71
N HIS A 86 -7.60 -22.52 -5.38
CA HIS A 86 -7.34 -22.16 -3.98
C HIS A 86 -8.52 -21.36 -3.40
N ILE A 87 -9.06 -20.42 -4.17
CA ILE A 87 -10.23 -19.62 -3.79
C ILE A 87 -11.47 -20.50 -3.62
N GLU A 88 -11.68 -21.47 -4.51
CA GLU A 88 -12.78 -22.45 -4.39
C GLU A 88 -12.71 -23.23 -3.07
N LYS A 89 -11.53 -23.76 -2.73
CA LYS A 89 -11.32 -24.47 -1.45
C LYS A 89 -11.60 -23.56 -0.26
N TYR A 90 -11.08 -22.34 -0.28
CA TYR A 90 -11.29 -21.37 0.80
C TYR A 90 -12.79 -21.06 1.01
N ARG A 91 -13.57 -20.93 -0.07
CA ARG A 91 -15.02 -20.68 0.03
C ARG A 91 -15.79 -21.80 0.72
N LEU A 92 -15.33 -23.04 0.55
CA LEU A 92 -15.93 -24.25 1.13
C LEU A 92 -15.55 -24.48 2.60
N LEU A 93 -14.56 -23.75 3.14
CA LEU A 93 -14.17 -23.86 4.54
C LEU A 93 -15.25 -23.33 5.50
N ASP A 94 -15.26 -23.87 6.70
CA ASP A 94 -16.04 -23.36 7.83
C ASP A 94 -15.43 -22.07 8.41
N GLN A 95 -16.11 -21.46 9.38
CA GLN A 95 -15.68 -20.20 9.96
C GLN A 95 -14.27 -20.30 10.55
N HIS A 96 -14.01 -21.35 11.33
CA HIS A 96 -12.71 -21.59 11.94
C HIS A 96 -11.61 -21.84 10.89
N GLY A 97 -11.90 -22.62 9.84
CA GLY A 97 -10.95 -22.87 8.76
C GLY A 97 -10.57 -21.60 7.99
N LYS A 98 -11.53 -20.70 7.75
CA LYS A 98 -11.27 -19.39 7.13
C LYS A 98 -10.40 -18.53 8.02
N GLU A 99 -10.74 -18.41 9.30
CA GLU A 99 -9.95 -17.65 10.29
C GLU A 99 -8.50 -18.13 10.37
N MET A 100 -8.27 -19.44 10.39
CA MET A 100 -6.91 -20.00 10.40
C MET A 100 -6.14 -19.69 9.11
N THR A 101 -6.80 -19.78 7.96
CA THR A 101 -6.17 -19.50 6.67
C THR A 101 -5.80 -18.01 6.56
N ASP A 102 -6.70 -17.13 6.99
CA ASP A 102 -6.49 -15.67 7.01
C ASP A 102 -5.36 -15.30 7.97
N PHE A 103 -5.32 -15.93 9.15
CA PHE A 103 -4.25 -15.71 10.13
C PHE A 103 -2.87 -16.03 9.54
N VAL A 104 -2.73 -17.22 8.93
CA VAL A 104 -1.46 -17.64 8.32
C VAL A 104 -1.08 -16.71 7.17
N LEU A 105 -2.04 -16.35 6.32
CA LEU A 105 -1.82 -15.45 5.19
C LEU A 105 -1.30 -14.09 5.65
N ASN A 106 -1.98 -13.46 6.61
CA ASN A 106 -1.61 -12.14 7.13
C ASN A 106 -0.22 -12.18 7.77
N LYS A 107 0.04 -13.19 8.60
CA LYS A 107 1.32 -13.36 9.27
C LYS A 107 2.48 -13.51 8.28
N GLU A 108 2.30 -14.33 7.24
CA GLU A 108 3.33 -14.51 6.22
C GLU A 108 3.49 -13.29 5.31
N TYR A 109 2.40 -12.57 5.04
CA TYR A 109 2.42 -11.33 4.27
C TYR A 109 3.25 -10.25 5.00
N ASP A 110 2.98 -10.04 6.28
CA ASP A 110 3.72 -9.09 7.12
C ASP A 110 5.20 -9.45 7.21
N ARG A 111 5.51 -10.74 7.42
CA ARG A 111 6.90 -11.24 7.43
C ARG A 111 7.61 -10.96 6.10
N CYS A 112 6.94 -11.19 4.96
CA CYS A 112 7.52 -10.95 3.64
C CYS A 112 7.76 -9.46 3.38
N GLN A 113 6.83 -8.59 3.79
CA GLN A 113 7.01 -7.14 3.67
C GLN A 113 8.20 -6.64 4.49
N ALA A 114 8.33 -7.09 5.74
CA ALA A 114 9.46 -6.71 6.59
C ALA A 114 10.82 -7.06 5.95
N ILE A 115 10.94 -8.27 5.39
CA ILE A 115 12.15 -8.70 4.67
C ILE A 115 12.44 -7.83 3.44
N GLN A 116 11.40 -7.42 2.71
CA GLN A 116 11.58 -6.55 1.55
C GLN A 116 12.06 -5.15 1.97
N GLN A 117 11.53 -4.59 3.06
CA GLN A 117 11.94 -3.28 3.59
C GLN A 117 13.40 -3.31 4.08
N GLU A 118 13.83 -4.37 4.77
CA GLU A 118 15.23 -4.54 5.22
C GLU A 118 16.22 -4.66 4.05
N LYS A 119 15.84 -5.38 2.98
CA LYS A 119 16.66 -5.50 1.77
C LYS A 119 16.84 -4.16 1.06
N VAL A 120 15.81 -3.32 1.02
CA VAL A 120 15.90 -1.97 0.44
C VAL A 120 16.77 -1.05 1.32
N ALA A 121 16.66 -1.15 2.65
CA ALA A 121 17.46 -0.35 3.58
C ALA A 121 18.97 -0.69 3.52
N THR A 122 19.32 -1.97 3.34
CA THR A 122 20.72 -2.42 3.24
C THR A 122 21.39 -2.01 1.93
N LEU A 123 20.65 -1.93 0.82
CA LEU A 123 21.15 -1.41 -0.46
C LEU A 123 21.39 0.11 -0.48
N SER A 124 20.74 0.87 0.41
CA SER A 124 20.88 2.33 0.50
C SER A 124 22.10 2.79 1.31
N LYS A 125 22.65 1.93 2.20
CA LYS A 125 23.91 2.22 2.90
C LYS A 125 25.08 2.02 1.92
N LYS A 126 25.56 3.11 1.32
CA LYS A 126 26.83 3.13 0.57
C LYS A 126 27.91 2.43 1.42
N PRO A 127 28.72 1.50 0.86
CA PRO A 127 29.81 0.92 1.61
C PRO A 127 30.79 2.04 1.95
N THR A 128 30.88 2.39 3.24
CA THR A 128 31.96 3.21 3.77
C THR A 128 33.25 2.43 3.57
N ARG A 129 33.99 2.77 2.52
CA ARG A 129 35.37 2.31 2.38
C ARG A 129 36.16 2.94 3.52
N PRO A 130 36.91 2.17 4.32
CA PRO A 130 37.82 2.75 5.30
C PRO A 130 38.79 3.67 4.55
N ILE A 131 38.85 4.93 4.98
CA ILE A 131 39.83 5.88 4.47
C ILE A 131 41.19 5.41 5.01
N PRO A 132 42.20 5.13 4.17
CA PRO A 132 43.54 4.86 4.67
C PRO A 132 44.03 6.10 5.40
N THR A 133 44.23 5.98 6.71
CA THR A 133 45.02 6.97 7.46
C THR A 133 46.47 6.76 7.07
N ALA A 134 47.00 7.59 6.16
CA ALA A 134 48.44 7.66 5.95
C ALA A 134 49.09 8.15 7.25
N ALA A 135 50.22 7.56 7.64
CA ALA A 135 50.94 7.96 8.84
C ALA A 135 51.72 9.28 8.67
N HIS A 136 51.70 9.86 7.47
CA HIS A 136 52.35 11.15 7.19
C HIS A 136 51.40 12.32 7.43
N ALA A 137 51.96 13.42 7.93
CA ALA A 137 51.24 14.67 8.05
C ALA A 137 50.99 15.26 6.65
N ASP A 138 49.72 15.38 6.25
CA ASP A 138 49.34 16.03 4.98
C ASP A 138 49.80 17.50 4.90
N ASP A 139 50.01 18.14 6.04
CA ASP A 139 50.41 19.55 6.17
C ASP A 139 51.57 19.72 7.17
N TYR A 140 52.77 19.33 6.74
CA TYR A 140 54.00 19.31 7.56
C TYR A 140 54.28 20.63 8.29
N ILE A 141 53.91 21.76 7.69
CA ILE A 141 54.17 23.09 8.25
C ILE A 141 53.39 23.30 9.57
N HIS A 142 52.16 22.77 9.63
CA HIS A 142 51.24 22.92 10.77
C HIS A 142 51.10 21.66 11.61
N ALA A 143 51.83 20.59 11.28
CA ALA A 143 51.86 19.38 12.08
C ALA A 143 52.43 19.65 13.50
N PRO A 144 51.98 18.92 14.53
CA PRO A 144 52.59 18.97 15.85
C PRO A 144 54.06 18.51 15.78
N ASP A 145 54.93 19.14 16.58
CA ASP A 145 56.38 18.95 16.51
C ASP A 145 56.79 17.49 16.73
N ASP A 146 56.06 16.75 17.59
CA ASP A 146 56.28 15.32 17.84
C ASP A 146 56.13 14.45 16.58
N LEU A 147 55.21 14.80 15.67
CA LEU A 147 55.02 14.08 14.41
C LEU A 147 56.10 14.42 13.38
N LYS A 148 56.57 15.68 13.36
CA LYS A 148 57.66 16.09 12.48
C LYS A 148 58.96 15.38 12.85
N GLN A 149 59.24 15.31 14.15
CA GLN A 149 60.43 14.64 14.66
C GLN A 149 60.40 13.13 14.35
N LEU A 150 59.23 12.49 14.46
CA LEU A 150 59.08 11.09 14.07
C LEU A 150 59.30 10.86 12.56
N GLU A 151 58.89 11.79 11.70
CA GLU A 151 59.13 11.72 10.25
C GLU A 151 60.60 11.96 9.87
N GLU A 152 61.27 12.89 10.55
CA GLU A 152 62.71 13.17 10.37
C GLU A 152 63.56 11.99 10.85
N ASP A 153 63.24 11.40 12.00
CA ASP A 153 63.94 10.24 12.55
C ASP A 153 63.85 9.00 11.62
N ILE A 154 62.76 8.86 10.86
CA ILE A 154 62.61 7.79 9.85
C ILE A 154 63.51 8.02 8.63
N MET A 155 63.83 9.28 8.29
CA MET A 155 64.73 9.58 7.16
C MET A 155 66.21 9.43 7.53
N ASP A 156 66.56 9.56 8.81
CA ASP A 156 67.93 9.46 9.32
C ASP A 156 68.30 8.06 9.87
N ASP A 157 67.37 7.10 9.87
CA ASP A 157 67.66 5.73 10.26
C ASP A 157 68.51 5.03 9.17
N GLU A 158 69.80 4.81 9.46
CA GLU A 158 70.73 4.09 8.58
C GLU A 158 70.40 2.57 8.42
N ASN A 159 69.34 2.06 9.07
CA ASN A 159 68.89 0.66 8.95
C ASN A 159 67.73 0.45 7.95
N PHE A 160 67.85 0.97 6.73
CA PHE A 160 67.04 0.50 5.59
C PHE A 160 67.80 -0.50 4.70
#